data_AF-A0A7C2KN44-F1
#
_entry.id   AF-A0A7C2KN44-F1
#
_cell.length_a   1.000
_cell.length_b   1.000
_cell.length_c   1.000
_cell.angle_alpha   90.00
_cell.angle_beta   90.00
_cell.angle_gamma   90.00
#
_symmetry.space_group_name_H-M   'P 1'
#
loop_
_entity.id
_entity.type
_entity.pdbx_description
1 polymer ?
#
loop_
_entity_poly.entity_id
_entity_poly.type
_entity_poly.pdbx_seq_one_letter_code
_entity_poly.pdbx_strand_id
1 'polypeptide(L)' 'MSEETKELKKELAKRKRMAVEIASEIHDIVEDTLWTDYDKMPELSQRLVAAVADANAFKAENGL' A
#
# COMPACT_ATOMS: atom_id res chain seq x y z
N MET A 1 18.50 17.69 -7.66
CA MET A 1 18.08 16.36 -7.18
C MET A 1 19.20 15.39 -7.49
N SER A 2 19.87 14.82 -6.50
CA SER A 2 20.88 13.77 -6.73
C SER A 2 20.20 12.51 -7.31
N GLU A 3 20.96 11.65 -7.98
CA GLU A 3 20.46 10.37 -8.48
C GLU A 3 19.91 9.50 -7.34
N GLU A 4 20.60 9.48 -6.20
CA GLU A 4 20.18 8.81 -4.98
C GLU A 4 18.78 9.26 -4.51
N THR A 5 18.50 10.56 -4.45
CA THR A 5 17.15 11.04 -4.07
C THR A 5 16.09 10.63 -5.10
N LYS A 6 16.44 10.50 -6.40
CA LYS A 6 15.49 10.03 -7.42
C LYS A 6 15.17 8.55 -7.25
N GLU A 7 16.17 7.73 -6.95
CA GLU A 7 16.00 6.30 -6.68
C GLU A 7 15.15 6.05 -5.43
N LEU A 8 15.45 6.77 -4.35
CA LEU A 8 14.66 6.72 -3.11
C LEU A 8 13.19 7.09 -3.36
N LYS A 9 12.92 8.13 -4.15
CA LYS A 9 11.54 8.49 -4.53
C LYS A 9 10.84 7.42 -5.37
N LYS A 10 11.58 6.73 -6.24
CA LYS A 10 11.06 5.63 -7.06
C LYS A 10 10.67 4.44 -6.16
N GLU A 11 11.51 4.10 -5.19
CA GLU A 11 11.21 3.03 -4.24
C GLU A 11 10.01 3.38 -3.34
N LEU A 12 9.93 4.63 -2.86
CA LEU A 12 8.75 5.10 -2.12
C LEU A 12 7.47 5.02 -2.97
N ALA A 13 7.54 5.36 -4.25
CA ALA A 13 6.39 5.26 -5.16
C ALA A 13 5.94 3.82 -5.36
N LYS A 14 6.87 2.87 -5.44
CA LYS A 14 6.58 1.43 -5.54
C LYS A 14 5.86 0.94 -4.28
N ARG A 15 6.36 1.30 -3.09
CA ARG A 15 5.73 0.93 -1.80
C ARG A 15 4.31 1.48 -1.69
N LYS A 16 4.11 2.75 -2.07
CA LYS A 16 2.77 3.36 -2.11
C LYS A 16 1.84 2.66 -3.10
N ARG A 17 2.35 2.22 -4.26
CA ARG A 17 1.54 1.49 -5.23
C ARG A 17 1.03 0.17 -4.65
N MET A 18 1.85 -0.56 -3.91
CA MET A 18 1.41 -1.79 -3.24
C MET A 18 0.26 -1.54 -2.26
N ALA A 19 0.31 -0.45 -1.49
CA ALA A 19 -0.80 -0.08 -0.61
C ALA A 19 -2.09 0.26 -1.40
N VAL A 20 -1.95 0.96 -2.52
CA VAL A 20 -3.10 1.30 -3.38
C VAL A 20 -3.72 0.06 -4.01
N GLU A 21 -2.91 -0.90 -4.48
CA GLU A 21 -3.40 -2.15 -5.07
C GLU A 21 -4.25 -2.95 -4.06
N ILE A 22 -3.80 -3.04 -2.80
CA ILE A 22 -4.58 -3.71 -1.74
C ILE A 22 -5.88 -2.94 -1.45
N ALA A 23 -5.83 -1.60 -1.45
CA ALA A 23 -7.02 -0.80 -1.25
C ALA A 23 -8.05 -0.95 -2.39
N SER A 24 -7.59 -1.11 -3.64
CA SER A 24 -8.45 -1.42 -4.78
C SER A 24 -9.12 -2.79 -4.63
N GLU A 25 -8.38 -3.81 -4.17
CA GLU A 25 -8.99 -5.14 -3.93
C GLU A 25 -10.08 -5.09 -2.84
N ILE A 26 -9.85 -4.32 -1.77
CA ILE A 26 -10.88 -4.10 -0.73
C ILE A 26 -12.09 -3.36 -1.30
N HIS A 27 -11.86 -2.34 -2.14
CA HIS A 27 -12.93 -1.60 -2.82
C HIS A 27 -13.81 -2.54 -3.65
N ASP A 28 -13.19 -3.38 -4.47
CA ASP A 28 -13.91 -4.32 -5.35
C ASP A 28 -14.74 -5.33 -4.53
N ILE A 29 -14.21 -5.80 -3.39
CA ILE A 29 -14.99 -6.65 -2.47
C ILE A 29 -16.21 -5.91 -1.91
N VAL A 30 -16.04 -4.66 -1.48
CA VAL A 30 -17.14 -3.89 -0.89
C VAL A 30 -18.21 -3.52 -1.94
N GLU A 31 -17.80 -3.23 -3.18
CA GLU A 31 -18.72 -2.83 -4.25
C GLU A 31 -19.42 -4.02 -4.93
N ASP A 32 -18.69 -5.10 -5.23
CA ASP A 32 -19.17 -6.14 -6.14
C ASP A 32 -19.40 -7.50 -5.46
N THR A 33 -18.56 -7.89 -4.50
CA THR A 33 -18.53 -9.29 -4.00
C THR A 33 -18.68 -9.43 -2.48
N LEU A 34 -19.28 -8.44 -1.82
CA LEU A 34 -19.35 -8.35 -0.37
C LEU A 34 -19.92 -9.63 0.27
N TRP A 35 -21.00 -10.17 -0.28
CA TRP A 35 -21.66 -11.34 0.30
C TRP A 35 -20.92 -12.66 0.09
N THR A 36 -19.90 -12.69 -0.78
CA THR A 36 -19.15 -13.91 -1.13
C THR A 36 -17.69 -13.88 -0.68
N ASP A 37 -17.06 -12.70 -0.65
CA ASP A 37 -15.62 -12.52 -0.40
C ASP A 37 -15.30 -11.72 0.88
N TYR A 38 -16.29 -11.42 1.73
CA TYR A 38 -16.06 -10.63 2.95
C TYR A 38 -15.02 -11.25 3.90
N ASP A 39 -14.85 -12.57 3.85
CA ASP A 39 -13.92 -13.32 4.68
C ASP A 39 -12.45 -12.98 4.38
N LYS A 40 -12.16 -12.43 3.20
CA LYS A 40 -10.82 -11.95 2.80
C LYS A 40 -10.48 -10.57 3.37
N MET A 41 -11.49 -9.76 3.72
CA MET A 41 -11.29 -8.38 4.17
C MET A 41 -10.37 -8.24 5.40
N PRO A 42 -10.44 -9.10 6.44
CA PRO A 42 -9.54 -8.99 7.59
C PRO A 42 -8.06 -9.12 7.22
N GLU A 43 -7.71 -10.07 6.35
CA GLU A 43 -6.34 -10.27 5.88
C GLU A 43 -5.89 -9.10 5.01
N LEU A 44 -6.72 -8.68 4.05
CA LEU A 44 -6.43 -7.54 3.19
C LEU A 44 -6.24 -6.25 4.00
N SER A 45 -7.05 -6.04 5.03
CA SER A 45 -6.92 -4.89 5.93
C SER A 45 -5.59 -4.90 6.68
N GLN A 46 -5.16 -6.06 7.19
CA GLN A 46 -3.85 -6.19 7.85
C GLN A 46 -2.70 -5.91 6.87
N ARG A 47 -2.79 -6.45 5.65
CA ARG A 47 -1.81 -6.21 4.58
C ARG A 47 -1.75 -4.73 4.19
N LEU A 48 -2.90 -4.05 4.09
CA LEU A 48 -2.96 -2.62 3.80
C LEU A 48 -2.28 -1.80 4.89
N VAL A 49 -2.60 -2.06 6.16
CA VAL A 49 -1.98 -1.37 7.30
C VAL A 49 -0.45 -1.56 7.28
N ALA A 50 0.02 -2.78 7.04
CA ALA A 50 1.45 -3.07 6.94
C ALA A 50 2.11 -2.34 5.77
N ALA A 51 1.50 -2.33 4.58
CA ALA A 51 2.04 -1.65 3.40
C ALA A 51 2.12 -0.12 3.58
N VAL A 52 1.11 0.49 4.22
CA VAL A 52 1.12 1.92 4.54
C VAL A 52 2.17 2.24 5.59
N ALA A 53 2.30 1.41 6.62
CA ALA A 53 3.33 1.57 7.65
C ALA A 53 4.74 1.48 7.05
N ASP A 54 4.99 0.52 6.17
CA ASP A 54 6.26 0.33 5.47
C ASP A 54 6.60 1.54 4.57
N ALA A 55 5.64 2.05 3.79
CA ALA A 55 5.85 3.23 2.97
C ALA A 55 6.15 4.49 3.81
N ASN A 56 5.50 4.64 4.96
CA ASN A 56 5.72 5.75 5.87
C ASN A 56 7.06 5.65 6.62
N ALA A 57 7.43 4.45 7.06
CA ALA A 57 8.74 4.18 7.67
C ALA A 57 9.85 4.49 6.67
N PHE A 58 9.75 3.99 5.45
CA PHE A 58 10.71 4.27 4.38
C PHE A 58 10.83 5.77 4.09
N LYS A 59 9.70 6.49 4.04
CA LYS A 59 9.70 7.94 3.85
C LYS A 59 10.44 8.65 5.00
N ALA A 60 10.18 8.26 6.24
CA ALA A 60 10.78 8.87 7.43
C ALA A 60 12.29 8.59 7.52
N GLU A 61 12.72 7.35 7.29
CA GLU A 61 14.12 6.92 7.34
C GLU A 61 14.99 7.62 6.28
N ASN A 62 14.40 7.93 5.12
CA ASN A 62 15.12 8.52 3.98
C ASN A 62 14.90 10.03 3.82
N GLY A 63 14.19 10.68 4.77
CA GLY A 63 13.95 12.12 4.76
C GLY A 63 13.21 12.63 3.51
N LEU A 64 12.26 11.84 2.99
CA LEU A 64 11.55 12.07 1.72
C LEU A 64 10.26 12.91 1.84
#